data_AF-A0A3A9BZA9-F1
#
_entry.id   AF-A0A3A9BZA9-F1
#
_cell.length_a   1.000
_cell.length_b   1.000
_cell.length_c   1.000
_cell.angle_alpha   90.00
_cell.angle_beta   90.00
_cell.angle_gamma   90.00
#
_symmetry.space_group_name_H-M   'P 1'
#
loop_
_entity.id
_entity.type
_entity.pdbx_description
1 polymer ?
#
loop_
_entity_poly.entity_id
_entity_poly.type
_entity_poly.pdbx_seq_one_letter_code
_entity_poly.pdbx_strand_id
1 'polypeptide(L)'
;MDVEMESVILEYYDKNGRRLRKIVNNILARFGGISQKDYDDFYSLANEVFVEAMRKYDDSCKFDTYLFSCLTNQIKTEMTRRNRRKRRPDNGIWSIEQMEEEGKCPEDLGRTDFYVEWICDTYAQEASDGRVEVYMRGLSQLQRQIVERRVDGMTKQEILQELGISEYTYNRNLSQLKSYDRAKTLFNREDRDCTKEARMVGVQTAEISKCTNYSVSSYIKKLKNYSIRGDHPLQRNSGQWSSVQKYNLITTVLNRYPIPEVILAEQIRDNGTENWLIDGKQRLTNLLEYEEGAFKIGKAAERPLIHYQTVRRDEAGAVVLDADGTPEYEQCTVDVRGKYFHDLPEALKERFNDYTITAVQYLNCSDDDIEYHIRRYNAAKPMSPAQKGVTHLGERYARMVKRIACHPFFERCAPFKLSEFSNGTIDRVITESIMVIWFLNDWKKKQEDICEFLKVNAQPKHFEEFERMIGRLSTVITKEGAELFHSKDAFLWFGLFHRFDKSEADDCCFVEFLASFKDELHKKVVDGQSYDSLCQKGTKDKAAVFHKLMTMEKLMEEFLENK
;
A
#
# COMPACT_ATOMS: atom_id res chain seq x y z
N MET A 1 15.48 -18.25 52.94
CA MET A 1 15.72 -18.02 51.51
C MET A 1 15.66 -19.39 50.90
N ASP A 2 14.55 -19.71 50.23
CA ASP A 2 14.22 -21.07 49.80
C ASP A 2 15.20 -21.60 48.74
N VAL A 3 15.42 -22.92 48.76
CA VAL A 3 16.33 -23.65 47.86
C VAL A 3 16.01 -23.40 46.37
N GLU A 4 14.76 -23.08 46.03
CA GLU A 4 14.34 -22.68 44.67
C GLU A 4 14.84 -21.29 44.26
N MET A 5 14.89 -20.32 45.17
CA MET A 5 15.38 -18.97 44.86
C MET A 5 16.91 -18.93 44.63
N GLU A 6 17.68 -19.78 45.32
CA GLU A 6 19.12 -19.90 45.07
C GLU A 6 19.42 -20.46 43.67
N SER A 7 18.61 -21.42 43.20
CA SER A 7 18.66 -21.96 41.84
C SER A 7 18.40 -20.87 40.78
N VAL A 8 17.37 -20.05 40.98
CA VAL A 8 17.03 -18.94 40.06
C VAL A 8 18.13 -17.87 40.01
N ILE A 9 18.74 -17.54 41.15
CA ILE A 9 19.87 -16.59 41.21
C ILE A 9 21.06 -17.14 40.42
N LEU A 10 21.42 -18.40 40.64
CA LEU A 10 22.52 -19.05 39.92
C LEU A 10 22.28 -19.05 38.41
N GLU A 11 21.06 -19.37 37.96
CA GLU A 11 20.73 -19.41 36.53
C GLU A 11 20.81 -18.03 35.85
N TYR A 12 20.45 -16.96 36.55
CA TYR A 12 20.45 -15.61 36.00
C TYR A 12 21.78 -14.88 36.10
N TYR A 13 22.56 -15.15 37.16
CA TYR A 13 23.84 -14.50 37.41
C TYR A 13 25.07 -15.35 37.04
N ASP A 14 24.91 -16.61 36.65
CA ASP A 14 25.98 -17.40 36.04
C ASP A 14 26.56 -16.69 34.80
N LYS A 15 27.87 -16.86 34.58
CA LYS A 15 28.63 -16.24 33.48
C LYS A 15 28.40 -14.72 33.39
N ASN A 16 28.50 -14.03 34.53
CA ASN A 16 28.43 -12.58 34.65
C ASN A 16 27.05 -11.99 34.23
N GLY A 17 25.96 -12.64 34.61
CA GLY A 17 24.61 -12.13 34.34
C GLY A 17 24.15 -12.30 32.89
N ARG A 18 24.71 -13.25 32.14
CA ARG A 18 24.52 -13.35 30.67
C ARG A 18 23.04 -13.44 30.28
N ARG A 19 22.25 -14.18 31.05
CA ARG A 19 20.81 -14.36 30.80
C ARG A 19 20.03 -13.07 31.01
N LEU A 20 20.24 -12.39 32.14
CA LEU A 20 19.61 -11.11 32.43
C LEU A 20 19.98 -10.05 31.38
N ARG A 21 21.26 -9.97 31.01
CA ARG A 21 21.74 -9.06 29.97
C ARG A 21 21.12 -9.36 28.59
N LYS A 22 20.93 -10.63 28.24
CA LYS A 22 20.24 -11.03 26.99
C LYS A 22 18.80 -10.52 26.96
N ILE A 23 18.07 -10.65 28.07
CA ILE A 23 16.70 -10.14 28.21
C ILE A 23 16.68 -8.62 28.06
N VAL A 24 17.57 -7.91 28.76
CA VAL A 24 17.68 -6.44 28.68
C VAL A 24 18.02 -6.00 27.25
N ASN A 25 18.97 -6.65 26.59
CA ASN A 25 19.35 -6.32 25.21
C ASN A 25 18.19 -6.51 24.23
N ASN A 26 17.41 -7.58 24.40
CA ASN A 26 16.22 -7.82 23.60
C ASN A 26 15.14 -6.76 23.81
N ILE A 27 14.98 -6.25 25.05
CA ILE A 27 14.05 -5.15 25.35
C ILE A 27 14.59 -3.84 24.76
N LEU A 28 15.88 -3.54 24.91
CA LEU A 28 16.50 -2.30 24.42
C LEU A 28 16.58 -2.22 22.89
N ALA A 29 16.70 -3.36 22.20
CA ALA A 29 16.67 -3.43 20.73
C ALA A 29 15.36 -2.87 20.12
N ARG A 30 14.31 -2.70 20.94
CA ARG A 30 13.01 -2.12 20.55
C ARG A 30 13.04 -0.59 20.48
N PHE A 31 14.14 0.05 20.91
CA PHE A 31 14.28 1.49 21.00
C PHE A 31 15.49 2.00 20.21
N GLY A 32 15.36 3.17 19.56
CA GLY A 32 16.45 3.84 18.84
C GLY A 32 17.19 4.86 19.69
N GLY A 33 18.43 5.19 19.30
CA GLY A 33 19.23 6.26 19.94
C GLY A 33 19.86 5.88 21.27
N ILE A 34 20.15 4.58 21.46
CA ILE A 34 20.88 4.02 22.60
C ILE A 34 22.34 3.82 22.17
N SER A 35 23.28 4.42 22.89
CA SER A 35 24.71 4.20 22.68
C SER A 35 25.21 3.02 23.51
N GLN A 36 26.38 2.48 23.17
CA GLN A 36 26.97 1.39 23.95
C GLN A 36 27.16 1.75 25.44
N LYS A 37 27.33 3.04 25.77
CA LYS A 37 27.47 3.53 27.14
C LYS A 37 26.17 3.47 27.95
N ASP A 38 25.01 3.49 27.29
CA ASP A 38 23.70 3.46 27.96
C ASP A 38 23.34 2.05 28.45
N TYR A 39 23.91 1.00 27.85
CA TYR A 39 23.61 -0.39 28.19
C TYR A 39 23.98 -0.73 29.64
N ASP A 40 25.09 -0.19 30.15
CA ASP A 40 25.55 -0.44 31.52
C ASP A 40 24.59 0.13 32.57
N ASP A 41 23.98 1.29 32.30
CA ASP A 41 22.93 1.86 33.15
C ASP A 41 21.68 0.96 33.18
N PHE A 42 21.28 0.42 32.02
CA PHE A 42 20.11 -0.45 31.93
C PHE A 42 20.35 -1.84 32.51
N TYR A 43 21.58 -2.36 32.47
CA TYR A 43 21.92 -3.57 33.22
C TYR A 43 21.88 -3.33 34.73
N SER A 44 22.31 -2.17 35.19
CA SER A 44 22.24 -1.79 36.61
C SER A 44 20.79 -1.68 37.07
N LEU A 45 19.93 -1.00 36.29
CA LEU A 45 18.48 -0.94 36.52
C LEU A 45 17.84 -2.34 36.53
N ALA A 46 18.26 -3.22 35.61
CA ALA A 46 17.73 -4.57 35.55
C ALA A 46 18.09 -5.41 36.78
N ASN A 47 19.27 -5.21 37.36
CA ASN A 47 19.65 -5.88 38.61
C ASN A 47 18.76 -5.42 39.78
N GLU A 48 18.46 -4.12 39.87
CA GLU A 48 17.54 -3.59 40.90
C GLU A 48 16.13 -4.18 40.75
N VAL A 49 15.60 -4.17 39.52
CA VAL A 49 14.28 -4.74 39.21
C VAL A 49 14.22 -6.24 39.48
N PHE A 50 15.31 -6.97 39.20
CA PHE A 50 15.39 -8.40 39.47
C PHE A 50 15.22 -8.69 40.97
N VAL A 51 15.92 -7.95 41.83
CA VAL A 51 15.82 -8.13 43.29
C VAL A 51 14.42 -7.76 43.80
N GLU A 52 13.80 -6.71 43.26
CA GLU A 52 12.42 -6.36 43.61
C GLU A 52 11.40 -7.40 43.13
N ALA A 53 11.58 -7.92 41.93
CA ALA A 53 10.72 -8.96 41.37
C ALA A 53 10.80 -10.24 42.22
N MET A 54 12.00 -10.66 42.65
CA MET A 54 12.16 -11.81 43.54
C MET A 54 11.41 -11.64 44.87
N ARG A 55 11.34 -10.42 45.42
CA ARG A 55 10.66 -10.16 46.70
C ARG A 55 9.15 -10.15 46.61
N LYS A 56 8.60 -9.82 45.43
CA LYS A 56 7.16 -9.62 45.21
C LYS A 56 6.51 -10.77 44.43
N TYR A 57 7.31 -11.71 43.96
CA TYR A 57 6.85 -12.83 43.18
C TYR A 57 6.02 -13.79 44.04
N ASP A 58 4.87 -14.21 43.52
CA ASP A 58 3.81 -14.92 44.23
C ASP A 58 3.40 -16.24 43.54
N ASP A 59 4.24 -16.76 42.64
CA ASP A 59 4.02 -17.98 41.85
C ASP A 59 2.77 -17.99 40.95
N SER A 60 2.19 -16.81 40.67
CA SER A 60 1.04 -16.69 39.76
C SER A 60 1.36 -17.03 38.28
N CYS A 61 2.62 -16.93 37.86
CA CYS A 61 3.10 -17.34 36.55
C CYS A 61 4.58 -17.73 36.61
N LYS A 62 5.18 -18.23 35.51
CA LYS A 62 6.62 -18.52 35.50
C LYS A 62 7.43 -17.26 35.83
N PHE A 63 8.43 -17.39 36.71
CA PHE A 63 9.28 -16.27 37.12
C PHE A 63 9.91 -15.49 35.95
N ASP A 64 10.34 -16.19 34.89
CA ASP A 64 10.86 -15.56 33.66
C ASP A 64 9.87 -14.58 33.03
N THR A 65 8.59 -14.96 32.99
CA THR A 65 7.50 -14.16 32.42
C THR A 65 7.19 -12.95 33.31
N TYR A 66 7.12 -13.17 34.62
CA TYR A 66 6.92 -12.12 35.61
C TYR A 66 8.05 -11.07 35.54
N LEU A 67 9.30 -11.54 35.59
CA LEU A 67 10.49 -10.71 35.53
C LEU A 67 10.58 -9.92 34.21
N PHE A 68 10.25 -10.54 33.08
CA PHE A 68 10.22 -9.88 31.79
C PHE A 68 9.24 -8.70 31.77
N SER A 69 8.06 -8.86 32.37
CA SER A 69 7.05 -7.80 32.49
C SER A 69 7.55 -6.64 33.37
N CYS A 70 8.11 -6.95 34.54
CA CYS A 70 8.71 -5.95 35.44
C CYS A 70 9.82 -5.16 34.74
N LEU A 71 10.76 -5.85 34.07
CA LEU A 71 11.86 -5.23 33.34
C LEU A 71 11.36 -4.36 32.18
N THR A 72 10.40 -4.85 31.39
CA THR A 72 9.85 -4.12 30.25
C THR A 72 9.20 -2.81 30.70
N ASN A 73 8.41 -2.84 31.76
CA ASN A 73 7.72 -1.66 32.29
C ASN A 73 8.70 -0.64 32.87
N GLN A 74 9.72 -1.10 33.60
CA GLN A 74 10.71 -0.21 34.19
C GLN A 74 11.63 0.43 33.13
N ILE A 75 12.05 -0.34 32.11
CA ILE A 75 12.86 0.17 31.00
C ILE A 75 12.05 1.18 30.16
N LYS A 76 10.76 0.91 29.88
CA LYS A 76 9.86 1.88 29.20
C LYS A 76 9.74 3.19 29.99
N THR A 77 9.61 3.09 31.31
CA THR A 77 9.54 4.25 32.21
C THR A 77 10.83 5.06 32.16
N GLU A 78 11.98 4.40 32.23
CA GLU A 78 13.29 5.06 32.17
C GLU A 78 13.55 5.70 30.80
N MET A 79 13.18 5.04 29.71
CA MET A 79 13.27 5.60 28.36
C MET A 79 12.40 6.84 28.19
N THR A 80 11.18 6.81 28.74
CA THR A 80 10.29 7.97 28.76
C THR A 80 10.90 9.14 29.55
N ARG A 81 11.54 8.85 30.69
CA ARG A 81 12.26 9.84 31.51
C ARG A 81 13.45 10.46 30.76
N ARG A 82 14.29 9.64 30.12
CA ARG A 82 15.45 10.09 29.32
C ARG A 82 15.02 10.94 28.13
N ASN A 83 13.98 10.52 27.39
CA ASN A 83 13.45 11.28 26.26
C ASN A 83 12.80 12.60 26.69
N ARG A 84 12.19 12.66 27.87
CA ARG A 84 11.70 13.93 28.45
C ARG A 84 12.85 14.88 28.80
N ARG A 85 14.01 14.37 29.24
CA ARG A 85 15.22 15.18 29.50
C ARG A 85 15.85 15.72 28.21
N LYS A 86 15.85 14.95 27.11
CA LYS A 86 16.35 15.38 25.79
C LYS A 86 15.55 16.54 25.15
N ARG A 87 14.33 16.83 25.63
CA ARG A 87 13.51 17.97 25.19
C ARG A 87 13.83 19.28 25.93
N ARG A 88 14.83 19.28 26.82
CA ARG A 88 15.43 20.51 27.34
C ARG A 88 16.44 21.01 26.30
N PRO A 89 16.48 22.32 26.00
CA PRO A 89 17.35 22.85 24.96
C PRO A 89 18.80 22.75 25.45
N ASP A 90 19.52 21.72 25.02
CA ASP A 90 20.97 21.74 24.96
C ASP A 90 21.40 21.78 23.49
N ASN A 91 22.12 22.84 23.17
CA ASN A 91 22.51 23.31 21.84
C ASN A 91 23.42 22.30 21.11
N GLY A 92 22.83 21.44 20.27
CA GLY A 92 23.59 20.55 19.38
C GLY A 92 22.80 20.19 18.12
N ILE A 93 22.76 21.11 17.16
CA ILE A 93 22.15 20.94 15.84
C ILE A 93 23.03 19.96 15.03
N TRP A 94 22.48 18.86 14.52
CA TRP A 94 23.07 18.12 13.39
C TRP A 94 22.30 18.49 12.13
N SER A 95 23.00 19.02 11.12
CA SER A 95 22.40 19.50 9.88
C SER A 95 21.94 18.35 8.98
N ILE A 96 20.88 18.63 8.23
CA ILE A 96 20.13 17.74 7.32
C ILE A 96 20.91 17.41 6.01
N GLU A 97 22.12 17.95 5.83
CA GLU A 97 22.78 18.06 4.53
C GLU A 97 23.70 16.88 4.13
N GLN A 98 23.70 15.75 4.85
CA GLN A 98 24.64 14.63 4.56
C GLN A 98 24.00 13.31 4.11
N MET A 99 22.73 13.29 3.66
CA MET A 99 22.04 12.04 3.28
C MET A 99 21.67 11.92 1.79
N GLU A 100 22.33 12.65 0.89
CA GLU A 100 21.98 12.68 -0.54
C GLU A 100 22.64 11.63 -1.45
N GLU A 101 23.55 10.78 -0.98
CA GLU A 101 24.18 9.78 -1.85
C GLU A 101 23.90 8.35 -1.39
N GLU A 102 22.87 7.76 -2.00
CA GLU A 102 22.87 6.44 -2.63
C GLU A 102 21.42 5.95 -2.81
N GLY A 103 20.98 5.89 -4.07
CA GLY A 103 19.64 5.47 -4.50
C GLY A 103 19.33 3.98 -4.29
N LYS A 104 19.41 3.51 -3.05
CA LYS A 104 18.81 2.26 -2.58
C LYS A 104 18.08 2.54 -1.28
N CYS A 105 16.77 2.66 -1.34
CA CYS A 105 15.91 2.74 -0.15
C CYS A 105 16.06 1.47 0.69
N PRO A 106 16.64 1.51 1.91
CA PRO A 106 16.68 0.36 2.82
C PRO A 106 15.34 0.14 3.55
N GLU A 107 14.24 0.70 3.04
CA GLU A 107 12.97 0.88 3.78
C GLU A 107 12.08 -0.37 3.87
N ASP A 108 12.51 -1.52 3.34
CA ASP A 108 11.85 -2.83 3.56
C ASP A 108 12.49 -3.64 4.71
N LEU A 109 13.48 -3.09 5.41
CA LEU A 109 14.08 -3.70 6.61
C LEU A 109 13.93 -2.76 7.81
N GLY A 110 12.85 -2.93 8.58
CA GLY A 110 12.80 -2.42 9.96
C GLY A 110 11.58 -1.57 10.34
N ARG A 111 10.37 -2.14 10.28
CA ARG A 111 9.26 -1.99 11.26
C ARG A 111 8.02 -2.66 10.68
N THR A 112 8.10 -3.98 10.54
CA THR A 112 7.04 -4.79 9.93
C THR A 112 6.34 -5.67 10.96
N ASP A 113 6.37 -5.32 12.25
CA ASP A 113 5.89 -6.22 13.31
C ASP A 113 4.88 -5.63 14.29
N PHE A 114 4.35 -4.40 14.12
CA PHE A 114 3.34 -3.86 15.07
C PHE A 114 2.14 -4.80 15.31
N TYR A 115 1.63 -5.42 14.24
CA TYR A 115 0.50 -6.35 14.33
C TYR A 115 0.85 -7.69 14.98
N VAL A 116 2.09 -8.18 14.77
CA VAL A 116 2.58 -9.45 15.32
C VAL A 116 3.01 -9.26 16.77
N GLU A 117 3.63 -8.13 17.07
CA GLU A 117 3.95 -7.65 18.42
C GLU A 117 2.69 -7.44 19.24
N TRP A 118 1.63 -6.85 18.69
CA TRP A 118 0.34 -6.73 19.38
C TRP A 118 -0.32 -8.10 19.63
N ILE A 119 -0.27 -9.02 18.65
CA ILE A 119 -0.73 -10.41 18.84
C ILE A 119 0.10 -11.10 19.95
N CYS A 120 1.42 -10.93 19.95
CA CYS A 120 2.32 -11.52 20.94
C CYS A 120 2.16 -10.89 22.33
N ASP A 121 1.97 -9.57 22.41
CA ASP A 121 1.75 -8.83 23.66
C ASP A 121 0.39 -9.21 24.28
N THR A 122 -0.66 -9.37 23.45
CA THR A 122 -1.97 -9.87 23.88
C THR A 122 -1.87 -11.34 24.35
N TYR A 123 -1.12 -12.18 23.63
CA TYR A 123 -0.87 -13.57 24.00
C TYR A 123 -0.08 -13.70 25.32
N ALA A 124 0.90 -12.82 25.55
CA ALA A 124 1.74 -12.83 26.75
C ALA A 124 1.05 -12.25 28.00
N GLN A 125 0.04 -11.39 27.83
CA GLN A 125 -0.70 -10.76 28.94
C GLN A 125 -1.96 -11.54 29.36
N GLU A 126 -2.59 -12.27 28.46
CA GLU A 126 -3.91 -12.90 28.69
C GLU A 126 -3.95 -14.38 28.24
N ALA A 127 -2.98 -15.20 28.65
CA ALA A 127 -2.90 -16.62 28.30
C ALA A 127 -4.13 -17.48 28.74
N SER A 128 -5.05 -16.91 29.52
CA SER A 128 -6.29 -17.54 30.02
C SER A 128 -7.56 -17.05 29.29
N ASP A 129 -7.47 -16.20 28.28
CA ASP A 129 -8.64 -15.65 27.60
C ASP A 129 -9.07 -16.50 26.38
N GLY A 130 -10.33 -16.94 26.38
CA GLY A 130 -10.91 -17.77 25.31
C GLY A 130 -10.87 -17.15 23.91
N ARG A 131 -10.65 -15.83 23.79
CA ARG A 131 -10.48 -15.12 22.50
C ARG A 131 -9.23 -15.54 21.74
N VAL A 132 -8.11 -15.68 22.45
CA VAL A 132 -6.83 -16.10 21.88
C VAL A 132 -6.91 -17.54 21.40
N GLU A 133 -7.61 -18.41 22.13
CA GLU A 133 -7.84 -19.81 21.73
C GLU A 133 -8.69 -19.93 20.46
N VAL A 134 -9.72 -19.09 20.29
CA VAL A 134 -10.56 -19.05 19.09
C VAL A 134 -9.76 -18.56 17.89
N TYR A 135 -8.95 -17.51 18.05
CA TYR A 135 -8.02 -17.05 17.01
C TYR A 135 -7.04 -18.16 16.62
N MET A 136 -6.38 -18.79 17.60
CA MET A 136 -5.42 -19.87 17.39
C MET A 136 -6.04 -21.10 16.73
N ARG A 137 -7.30 -21.45 17.03
CA ARG A 137 -8.03 -22.56 16.37
C ARG A 137 -8.25 -22.32 14.87
N GLY A 138 -8.33 -21.07 14.43
CA GLY A 138 -8.49 -20.70 13.02
C GLY A 138 -7.18 -20.67 12.22
N LEU A 139 -6.01 -20.85 12.87
CA LEU A 139 -4.71 -20.82 12.22
C LEU A 139 -4.31 -22.19 11.65
N SER A 140 -3.58 -22.18 10.52
CA SER A 140 -2.91 -23.40 10.06
C SER A 140 -1.80 -23.80 11.04
N GLN A 141 -1.40 -25.08 11.02
CA GLN A 141 -0.33 -25.60 11.87
C GLN A 141 0.95 -24.77 11.75
N LEU A 142 1.33 -24.41 10.51
CA LEU A 142 2.51 -23.59 10.25
C LEU A 142 2.36 -22.15 10.77
N GLN A 143 1.17 -21.57 10.67
CA GLN A 143 0.89 -20.22 11.17
C GLN A 143 0.98 -20.17 12.69
N ARG A 144 0.42 -21.17 13.37
CA ARG A 144 0.50 -21.31 14.82
C ARG A 144 1.96 -21.45 15.27
N GLN A 145 2.74 -22.31 14.62
CA GLN A 145 4.16 -22.50 14.90
C GLN A 145 4.98 -21.21 14.75
N ILE A 146 4.65 -20.36 13.76
CA ILE A 146 5.28 -19.05 13.56
C ILE A 146 4.92 -18.09 14.71
N VAL A 147 3.65 -18.04 15.12
CA VAL A 147 3.19 -17.15 16.21
C VAL A 147 3.80 -17.58 17.55
N GLU A 148 3.76 -18.87 17.89
CA GLU A 148 4.33 -19.41 19.13
C GLU A 148 5.83 -19.07 19.27
N ARG A 149 6.62 -19.30 18.21
CA ARG A 149 8.06 -19.00 18.23
C ARG A 149 8.35 -17.50 18.31
N ARG A 150 7.47 -16.67 17.73
CA ARG A 150 7.56 -15.22 17.87
C ARG A 150 7.23 -14.76 19.28
N VAL A 151 6.25 -15.37 19.95
CA VAL A 151 5.96 -15.16 21.37
C VAL A 151 7.17 -15.55 22.23
N ASP A 152 7.82 -16.68 21.91
CA ASP A 152 9.03 -17.14 22.59
C ASP A 152 10.27 -16.25 22.31
N GLY A 153 10.11 -15.16 21.55
CA GLY A 153 11.13 -14.16 21.30
C GLY A 153 12.16 -14.55 20.24
N MET A 154 11.87 -15.58 19.42
CA MET A 154 12.75 -15.97 18.32
C MET A 154 12.76 -14.91 17.21
N THR A 155 13.93 -14.69 16.64
CA THR A 155 14.12 -13.82 15.48
C THR A 155 13.61 -14.49 14.21
N LYS A 156 13.32 -13.68 13.19
CA LYS A 156 12.92 -14.17 11.86
C LYS A 156 13.88 -15.25 11.34
N GLN A 157 15.19 -15.03 11.46
CA GLN A 157 16.21 -15.94 10.93
C GLN A 157 16.20 -17.30 11.66
N GLU A 158 16.03 -17.29 12.98
CA GLU A 158 15.90 -18.51 13.79
C GLU A 158 14.65 -19.31 13.40
N ILE A 159 13.51 -18.63 13.20
CA ILE A 159 12.26 -19.28 12.80
C ILE A 159 12.36 -19.90 11.41
N LEU A 160 13.00 -19.22 10.45
CA LEU A 160 13.22 -19.76 9.10
C LEU A 160 14.06 -21.04 9.14
N GLN A 161 15.13 -21.02 9.94
CA GLN A 161 16.04 -22.15 10.08
C GLN A 161 15.38 -23.33 10.81
N GLU A 162 14.67 -23.08 11.90
CA GLU A 162 14.04 -24.14 12.70
C GLU A 162 12.86 -24.79 12.00
N LEU A 163 12.00 -23.99 11.35
CA LEU A 163 10.84 -24.52 10.63
C LEU A 163 11.19 -25.02 9.21
N GLY A 164 12.44 -24.81 8.75
CA GLY A 164 12.88 -25.21 7.41
C GLY A 164 12.07 -24.54 6.29
N ILE A 165 11.56 -23.33 6.51
CA ILE A 165 10.69 -22.61 5.57
C ILE A 165 11.44 -21.48 4.87
N SER A 166 11.06 -21.20 3.63
CA SER A 166 11.60 -20.05 2.90
C SER A 166 11.07 -18.72 3.43
N GLU A 167 11.85 -17.66 3.24
CA GLU A 167 11.45 -16.30 3.60
C GLU A 167 10.13 -15.88 2.91
N TYR A 168 9.91 -16.32 1.67
CA TYR A 168 8.65 -16.14 0.96
C TYR A 168 7.48 -16.80 1.68
N THR A 169 7.63 -18.06 2.09
CA THR A 169 6.59 -18.79 2.82
C THR A 169 6.30 -18.16 4.18
N TYR A 170 7.34 -17.72 4.89
CA TYR A 170 7.21 -17.00 6.16
C TYR A 170 6.43 -15.68 5.98
N ASN A 171 6.85 -14.83 5.04
CA ASN A 171 6.21 -13.53 4.78
C ASN A 171 4.75 -13.71 4.30
N ARG A 172 4.47 -14.73 3.47
CA ARG A 172 3.11 -15.06 3.02
C ARG A 172 2.20 -15.42 4.19
N ASN A 173 2.68 -16.24 5.12
CA ASN A 173 1.92 -16.61 6.31
C ASN A 173 1.73 -15.43 7.25
N LEU A 174 2.75 -14.58 7.42
CA LEU A 174 2.64 -13.36 8.21
C LEU A 174 1.62 -12.37 7.66
N SER A 175 1.60 -12.18 6.34
CA SER A 175 0.59 -11.34 5.66
C SER A 175 -0.82 -11.89 5.84
N GLN A 176 -1.00 -13.21 5.88
CA GLN A 176 -2.30 -13.82 6.18
C GLN A 176 -2.70 -13.65 7.64
N LEU A 177 -1.75 -13.73 8.59
CA LEU A 177 -1.99 -13.46 10.02
C LEU A 177 -2.46 -12.01 10.27
N LYS A 178 -1.98 -11.07 9.45
CA LYS A 178 -2.33 -9.64 9.48
C LYS A 178 -3.67 -9.30 8.82
N SER A 179 -4.35 -10.26 8.19
CA SER A 179 -5.64 -10.01 7.54
C SER A 179 -6.68 -9.57 8.58
N TYR A 180 -7.36 -8.45 8.31
CA TYR A 180 -8.45 -7.94 9.15
C TYR A 180 -9.50 -9.02 9.49
N ASP A 181 -9.90 -9.86 8.52
CA ASP A 181 -10.90 -10.91 8.74
C ASP A 181 -10.46 -11.95 9.80
N ARG A 182 -9.15 -12.07 10.07
CA ARG A 182 -8.59 -12.93 11.13
C ARG A 182 -8.35 -12.16 12.42
N ALA A 183 -7.78 -10.96 12.30
CA ALA A 183 -7.47 -10.08 13.42
C ALA A 183 -8.70 -9.64 14.23
N LYS A 184 -9.86 -9.50 13.57
CA LYS A 184 -11.13 -9.09 14.21
C LYS A 184 -11.47 -9.88 15.48
N THR A 185 -11.10 -11.16 15.52
CA THR A 185 -11.40 -12.04 16.67
C THR A 185 -10.63 -11.67 17.95
N LEU A 186 -9.51 -10.96 17.82
CA LEU A 186 -8.68 -10.53 18.95
C LEU A 186 -9.11 -9.17 19.52
N PHE A 187 -9.88 -8.35 18.78
CA PHE A 187 -10.27 -7.00 19.20
C PHE A 187 -11.54 -6.95 20.06
N ASN A 188 -12.17 -8.10 20.35
CA ASN A 188 -13.33 -8.20 21.22
C ASN A 188 -12.94 -7.89 22.67
N ARG A 189 -13.16 -6.68 23.20
CA ARG A 189 -13.32 -6.55 24.67
C ARG A 189 -14.76 -6.94 25.00
N GLU A 190 -14.95 -7.82 25.98
CA GLU A 190 -16.27 -7.99 26.60
C GLU A 190 -16.63 -6.71 27.37
N ASP A 191 -16.97 -5.63 26.67
CA ASP A 191 -17.78 -4.58 27.26
C ASP A 191 -19.22 -5.09 27.29
N ARG A 192 -19.52 -5.93 28.29
CA ARG A 192 -20.89 -6.05 28.81
C ARG A 192 -21.22 -4.79 29.61
N ASP A 193 -21.31 -3.67 28.91
CA ASP A 193 -22.14 -2.56 29.34
C ASP A 193 -22.49 -1.70 28.12
N CYS A 194 -23.30 -2.28 27.24
CA CYS A 194 -24.06 -1.49 26.30
C CYS A 194 -25.18 -0.83 27.12
N THR A 195 -24.98 0.42 27.53
CA THR A 195 -26.09 1.30 27.89
C THR A 195 -27.17 1.13 26.84
N LYS A 196 -28.34 0.66 27.27
CA LYS A 196 -29.52 0.40 26.43
C LYS A 196 -29.94 1.70 25.74
N GLU A 197 -29.31 2.04 24.62
CA GLU A 197 -29.97 2.88 23.63
C GLU A 197 -31.21 2.11 23.18
N ALA A 198 -32.35 2.78 23.27
CA ALA A 198 -33.68 2.20 23.22
C ALA A 198 -33.80 1.16 22.10
N ARG A 199 -34.07 -0.09 22.50
CA ARG A 199 -34.49 -1.17 21.60
C ARG A 199 -35.82 -0.76 20.97
N MET A 200 -35.77 -0.17 19.78
CA MET A 200 -36.97 0.06 18.99
C MET A 200 -37.45 -1.28 18.44
N VAL A 201 -38.55 -1.77 19.01
CA VAL A 201 -39.37 -2.84 18.44
C VAL A 201 -39.79 -2.38 17.04
N GLY A 202 -39.49 -3.19 16.03
CA GLY A 202 -39.69 -2.86 14.62
C GLY A 202 -41.12 -2.42 14.34
N VAL A 203 -41.30 -1.12 14.07
CA VAL A 203 -42.43 -0.63 13.30
C VAL A 203 -42.12 -0.95 11.86
N GLN A 204 -43.02 -1.65 11.15
CA GLN A 204 -42.95 -1.80 9.70
C GLN A 204 -42.95 -0.39 9.09
N THR A 205 -41.75 0.12 8.79
CA THR A 205 -41.59 1.41 8.13
C THR A 205 -41.72 1.13 6.64
N ALA A 206 -42.58 1.87 5.93
CA ALA A 206 -42.75 1.70 4.48
C ALA A 206 -41.50 2.10 3.67
N GLU A 207 -40.51 2.70 4.33
CA GLU A 207 -39.25 3.13 3.72
C GLU A 207 -38.35 1.93 3.42
N ILE A 208 -37.94 1.80 2.15
CA ILE A 208 -37.05 0.74 1.67
C ILE A 208 -35.59 1.02 2.08
N SER A 209 -35.22 2.29 2.25
CA SER A 209 -33.86 2.69 2.63
C SER A 209 -33.84 4.06 3.31
N LYS A 210 -32.86 4.27 4.19
CA LYS A 210 -32.57 5.57 4.82
C LYS A 210 -31.13 5.99 4.57
N CYS A 211 -30.90 7.30 4.49
CA CYS A 211 -29.57 7.89 4.42
C CYS A 211 -29.20 8.52 5.76
N THR A 212 -27.98 8.28 6.22
CA THR A 212 -27.44 8.86 7.44
C THR A 212 -25.94 9.13 7.28
N ASN A 213 -25.36 9.93 8.16
CA ASN A 213 -23.92 10.22 8.15
C ASN A 213 -23.30 9.73 9.45
N TYR A 214 -22.20 8.99 9.34
CA TYR A 214 -21.39 8.64 10.50
C TYR A 214 -19.97 9.15 10.33
N SER A 215 -19.36 9.57 11.44
CA SER A 215 -17.94 9.87 11.49
C SER A 215 -17.11 8.59 11.28
N VAL A 216 -15.84 8.73 10.87
CA VAL A 216 -14.90 7.61 10.79
C VAL A 216 -14.82 6.88 12.14
N SER A 217 -14.71 7.63 13.23
CA SER A 217 -14.67 7.07 14.59
C SER A 217 -15.92 6.23 14.93
N SER A 218 -17.11 6.69 14.49
CA SER A 218 -18.36 5.95 14.67
C SER A 218 -18.39 4.66 13.86
N TYR A 219 -17.98 4.68 12.58
CA TYR A 219 -17.87 3.45 11.79
C TYR A 219 -16.89 2.46 12.39
N ILE A 220 -15.72 2.92 12.82
CA ILE A 220 -14.71 2.10 13.48
C ILE A 220 -15.29 1.43 14.72
N LYS A 221 -15.95 2.20 15.59
CA LYS A 221 -16.62 1.66 16.79
C LYS A 221 -17.67 0.61 16.42
N LYS A 222 -18.49 0.88 15.39
CA LYS A 222 -19.54 -0.03 14.90
C LYS A 222 -18.98 -1.33 14.29
N LEU A 223 -17.79 -1.28 13.69
CA LEU A 223 -17.08 -2.48 13.23
C LEU A 223 -16.52 -3.29 14.41
N LYS A 224 -15.86 -2.61 15.36
CA LYS A 224 -15.25 -3.24 16.54
C LYS A 224 -16.28 -3.95 17.41
N ASN A 225 -17.46 -3.37 17.59
CA ASN A 225 -18.53 -3.93 18.42
C ASN A 225 -19.57 -4.76 17.64
N TYR A 226 -19.30 -5.10 16.37
CA TYR A 226 -20.18 -5.91 15.51
C TYR A 226 -21.57 -5.31 15.22
N SER A 227 -21.78 -4.02 15.50
CA SER A 227 -23.01 -3.33 15.06
C SER A 227 -23.11 -3.20 13.54
N ILE A 228 -21.97 -3.23 12.84
CA ILE A 228 -21.86 -3.40 11.39
C ILE A 228 -21.00 -4.64 11.11
N ARG A 229 -21.48 -5.52 10.25
CA ARG A 229 -20.85 -6.80 9.94
C ARG A 229 -20.36 -6.88 8.51
N GLY A 230 -19.04 -6.96 8.33
CA GLY A 230 -18.38 -7.12 7.03
C GLY A 230 -18.09 -8.57 6.63
N ASP A 231 -18.66 -9.54 7.34
CA ASP A 231 -18.34 -10.96 7.24
C ASP A 231 -19.49 -11.83 6.74
N HIS A 232 -20.39 -11.24 5.97
CA HIS A 232 -21.40 -11.99 5.23
C HIS A 232 -20.73 -13.04 4.32
N PRO A 233 -21.21 -14.30 4.24
CA PRO A 233 -20.55 -15.36 3.47
C PRO A 233 -20.36 -15.07 1.97
N LEU A 234 -21.28 -14.30 1.38
CA LEU A 234 -21.21 -13.89 -0.02
C LEU A 234 -20.29 -12.68 -0.26
N GLN A 235 -19.78 -12.06 0.80
CA GLN A 235 -18.94 -10.87 0.71
C GLN A 235 -17.47 -11.28 0.44
N ARG A 236 -16.78 -10.48 -0.38
CA ARG A 236 -15.35 -10.67 -0.62
C ARG A 236 -14.51 -10.44 0.64
N ASN A 237 -13.33 -11.06 0.68
CA ASN A 237 -12.36 -10.85 1.75
C ASN A 237 -11.90 -9.39 1.82
N SER A 238 -11.46 -8.96 3.01
CA SER A 238 -10.71 -7.72 3.21
C SER A 238 -9.34 -7.75 2.51
N GLY A 239 -8.63 -6.62 2.49
CA GLY A 239 -7.25 -6.53 1.99
C GLY A 239 -7.10 -6.66 0.47
N GLN A 240 -8.12 -6.30 -0.30
CA GLN A 240 -8.08 -6.35 -1.78
C GLN A 240 -7.45 -5.10 -2.39
N TRP A 241 -7.33 -4.02 -1.61
CA TRP A 241 -6.74 -2.77 -2.06
C TRP A 241 -5.21 -2.82 -2.00
N SER A 242 -4.58 -2.35 -3.08
CA SER A 242 -3.14 -2.08 -3.13
C SER A 242 -2.75 -0.99 -2.14
N SER A 243 -1.48 -0.96 -1.74
CA SER A 243 -0.97 0.05 -0.81
C SER A 243 -1.24 1.49 -1.28
N VAL A 244 -1.12 1.77 -2.59
CA VAL A 244 -1.42 3.10 -3.16
C VAL A 244 -2.88 3.49 -2.93
N GLN A 245 -3.83 2.56 -3.12
CA GLN A 245 -5.25 2.83 -2.85
C GLN A 245 -5.49 3.11 -1.36
N LYS A 246 -4.81 2.39 -0.45
CA LYS A 246 -4.88 2.65 0.98
C LYS A 246 -4.35 4.06 1.31
N TYR A 247 -3.20 4.44 0.77
CA TYR A 247 -2.60 5.76 1.00
C TYR A 247 -3.48 6.89 0.49
N ASN A 248 -3.99 6.75 -0.73
CA ASN A 248 -4.86 7.74 -1.36
C ASN A 248 -6.19 7.90 -0.61
N LEU A 249 -6.71 6.85 0.04
CA LEU A 249 -7.87 6.99 0.93
C LEU A 249 -7.59 7.91 2.11
N ILE A 250 -6.45 7.71 2.78
CA ILE A 250 -6.08 8.52 3.95
C ILE A 250 -5.85 9.98 3.53
N THR A 251 -5.12 10.23 2.44
CA THR A 251 -4.93 11.61 1.96
C THR A 251 -6.25 12.24 1.50
N THR A 252 -7.18 11.48 0.94
CA THR A 252 -8.52 11.96 0.58
C THR A 252 -9.31 12.42 1.81
N VAL A 253 -9.30 11.63 2.89
CA VAL A 253 -9.93 11.97 4.18
C VAL A 253 -9.29 13.21 4.80
N LEU A 254 -7.96 13.27 4.88
CA LEU A 254 -7.23 14.39 5.49
C LEU A 254 -7.38 15.71 4.70
N ASN A 255 -7.58 15.63 3.38
CA ASN A 255 -7.91 16.78 2.53
C ASN A 255 -9.42 17.09 2.49
N ARG A 256 -10.27 16.33 3.19
CA ARG A 256 -11.74 16.49 3.22
C ARG A 256 -12.41 16.38 1.85
N TYR A 257 -11.81 15.62 0.92
CA TYR A 257 -12.49 15.28 -0.32
C TYR A 257 -13.60 14.26 -0.06
N PRO A 258 -14.75 14.32 -0.74
CA PRO A 258 -15.82 13.35 -0.56
C PRO A 258 -15.37 11.95 -1.00
N ILE A 259 -15.77 10.92 -0.24
CA ILE A 259 -15.60 9.52 -0.62
C ILE A 259 -16.95 8.85 -0.85
N PRO A 260 -17.02 7.79 -1.67
CA PRO A 260 -18.26 7.06 -1.92
C PRO A 260 -18.90 6.55 -0.63
N GLU A 261 -20.24 6.57 -0.61
CA GLU A 261 -21.06 6.13 0.50
C GLU A 261 -20.78 4.68 0.93
N VAL A 262 -21.11 4.36 2.16
CA VAL A 262 -21.15 2.99 2.70
C VAL A 262 -22.55 2.44 2.49
N ILE A 263 -22.64 1.20 1.99
CA ILE A 263 -23.92 0.54 1.77
C ILE A 263 -24.12 -0.53 2.85
N LEU A 264 -25.21 -0.38 3.60
CA LEU A 264 -25.62 -1.30 4.65
C LEU A 264 -26.95 -1.96 4.29
N ALA A 265 -27.14 -3.20 4.69
CA ALA A 265 -28.42 -3.91 4.62
C ALA A 265 -28.80 -4.40 6.01
N GLU A 266 -29.93 -3.91 6.51
CA GLU A 266 -30.52 -4.32 7.78
C GLU A 266 -31.35 -5.58 7.55
N GLN A 267 -31.07 -6.64 8.29
CA GLN A 267 -31.80 -7.89 8.26
C GLN A 267 -32.39 -8.18 9.63
N ILE A 268 -33.71 -8.37 9.69
CA ILE A 268 -34.40 -8.73 10.93
C ILE A 268 -34.39 -10.25 11.07
N ARG A 269 -33.86 -10.76 12.18
CA ARG A 269 -33.89 -12.17 12.57
C ARG A 269 -34.61 -12.33 13.91
N ASP A 270 -34.96 -13.57 14.25
CA ASP A 270 -35.66 -13.91 15.50
C ASP A 270 -34.90 -13.46 16.77
N ASN A 271 -33.57 -13.40 16.70
CA ASN A 271 -32.69 -13.06 17.82
C ASN A 271 -32.17 -11.60 17.79
N GLY A 272 -32.59 -10.79 16.81
CA GLY A 272 -32.20 -9.39 16.69
C GLY A 272 -32.01 -8.93 15.26
N THR A 273 -31.48 -7.72 15.13
CA THR A 273 -31.24 -7.07 13.83
C THR A 273 -29.76 -7.11 13.50
N GLU A 274 -29.42 -7.58 12.30
CA GLU A 274 -28.06 -7.57 11.78
C GLU A 274 -27.90 -6.48 10.72
N ASN A 275 -26.80 -5.72 10.75
CA ASN A 275 -26.49 -4.75 9.70
C ASN A 275 -25.27 -5.22 8.89
N TRP A 276 -25.54 -5.71 7.68
CA TRP A 276 -24.52 -6.21 6.78
C TRP A 276 -23.88 -5.09 5.97
N LEU A 277 -22.55 -5.09 5.92
CA LEU A 277 -21.77 -4.18 5.08
C LEU A 277 -21.67 -4.72 3.66
N ILE A 278 -22.49 -4.17 2.76
CA ILE A 278 -22.62 -4.58 1.37
C ILE A 278 -21.53 -3.96 0.49
N ASP A 279 -21.28 -2.65 0.64
CA ASP A 279 -20.17 -1.95 0.00
C ASP A 279 -19.51 -0.97 0.97
N GLY A 280 -18.20 -0.79 0.81
CA GLY A 280 -17.38 0.01 1.73
C GLY A 280 -16.49 -0.80 2.65
N LYS A 281 -16.50 -2.13 2.58
CA LYS A 281 -15.61 -3.01 3.36
C LYS A 281 -14.15 -2.59 3.29
N GLN A 282 -13.61 -2.35 2.09
CA GLN A 282 -12.22 -1.93 1.93
C GLN A 282 -11.98 -0.50 2.47
N ARG A 283 -12.94 0.42 2.35
CA ARG A 283 -12.79 1.78 2.89
C ARG A 283 -12.70 1.74 4.41
N LEU A 284 -13.69 1.13 5.05
CA LEU A 284 -13.77 1.13 6.51
C LEU A 284 -12.65 0.31 7.17
N THR A 285 -12.28 -0.83 6.61
CA THR A 285 -11.17 -1.64 7.14
C THR A 285 -9.82 -0.95 7.02
N ASN A 286 -9.57 -0.21 5.92
CA ASN A 286 -8.31 0.55 5.80
C ASN A 286 -8.28 1.80 6.69
N LEU A 287 -9.42 2.44 6.96
CA LEU A 287 -9.50 3.53 7.93
C LEU A 287 -9.19 3.02 9.34
N LEU A 288 -9.78 1.88 9.71
CA LEU A 288 -9.49 1.19 10.96
C LEU A 288 -8.01 0.79 11.08
N GLU A 289 -7.47 0.10 10.07
CA GLU A 289 -6.06 -0.30 10.04
C GLU A 289 -5.12 0.91 10.19
N TYR A 290 -5.46 2.06 9.59
CA TYR A 290 -4.66 3.27 9.73
C TYR A 290 -4.74 3.88 11.13
N GLU A 291 -5.95 4.03 11.71
CA GLU A 291 -6.17 4.51 13.08
C GLU A 291 -5.36 3.68 14.08
N GLU A 292 -5.33 2.35 13.89
CA GLU A 292 -4.60 1.41 14.72
C GLU A 292 -3.09 1.39 14.45
N GLY A 293 -2.59 2.17 13.49
CA GLY A 293 -1.17 2.25 13.17
C GLY A 293 -0.62 1.04 12.42
N ALA A 294 -1.47 0.26 11.74
CA ALA A 294 -1.06 -0.93 10.99
C ALA A 294 -0.19 -0.60 9.76
N PHE A 295 -0.29 0.62 9.22
CA PHE A 295 0.55 1.09 8.12
C PHE A 295 0.82 2.60 8.19
N LYS A 296 1.94 3.00 7.57
CA LYS A 296 2.28 4.40 7.28
C LYS A 296 1.92 4.77 5.84
N ILE A 297 1.66 6.05 5.59
CA ILE A 297 1.38 6.55 4.23
C ILE A 297 2.67 6.46 3.39
N GLY A 298 2.63 5.78 2.25
CA GLY A 298 3.82 5.59 1.40
C GLY A 298 4.14 6.76 0.46
N LYS A 299 5.30 6.71 -0.19
CA LYS A 299 5.80 7.76 -1.09
C LYS A 299 4.90 8.02 -2.31
N ALA A 300 4.20 6.99 -2.77
CA ALA A 300 3.29 7.03 -3.92
C ALA A 300 1.90 7.63 -3.59
N ALA A 301 1.70 8.17 -2.39
CA ALA A 301 0.45 8.83 -2.02
C ALA A 301 0.22 10.11 -2.84
N GLU A 302 -0.99 10.23 -3.39
CA GLU A 302 -1.43 11.45 -4.06
C GLU A 302 -1.90 12.49 -3.07
N ARG A 303 -1.65 13.78 -3.40
CA ARG A 303 -2.00 14.94 -2.57
C ARG A 303 -1.48 14.84 -1.11
N PRO A 304 -0.17 14.60 -0.90
CA PRO A 304 0.37 14.33 0.43
C PRO A 304 0.59 15.58 1.30
N LEU A 305 0.54 16.79 0.71
CA LEU A 305 0.70 18.04 1.46
C LEU A 305 -0.65 18.48 2.02
N ILE A 306 -0.86 18.26 3.32
CA ILE A 306 -2.12 18.57 4.00
C ILE A 306 -2.01 19.95 4.65
N HIS A 307 -2.95 20.82 4.28
CA HIS A 307 -3.08 22.16 4.84
C HIS A 307 -4.07 22.12 6.00
N TYR A 308 -3.70 22.71 7.14
CA TYR A 308 -4.56 22.80 8.31
C TYR A 308 -4.30 24.05 9.12
N GLN A 309 -5.29 24.41 9.93
CA GLN A 309 -5.22 25.50 10.87
C GLN A 309 -5.15 24.92 12.27
N THR A 310 -4.33 25.50 13.14
CA THR A 310 -4.28 25.16 14.57
C THR A 310 -4.19 26.43 15.40
N VAL A 311 -4.59 26.33 16.66
CA VAL A 311 -4.41 27.42 17.63
C VAL A 311 -2.91 27.60 17.88
N ARG A 312 -2.43 28.85 17.78
CA ARG A 312 -1.05 29.22 18.04
C ARG A 312 -0.76 29.05 19.53
N ARG A 313 0.37 28.43 19.84
CA ARG A 313 0.85 28.23 21.21
C ARG A 313 2.24 28.85 21.39
N ASP A 314 2.49 29.41 22.56
CA ASP A 314 3.80 29.94 22.92
C ASP A 314 4.80 28.83 23.30
N GLU A 315 6.03 29.20 23.66
CA GLU A 315 7.10 28.26 24.06
C GLU A 315 6.74 27.43 25.29
N ALA A 316 5.82 27.91 26.14
CA ALA A 316 5.31 27.19 27.30
C ALA A 316 4.11 26.28 26.96
N GLY A 317 3.61 26.32 25.71
CA GLY A 317 2.46 25.56 25.24
C GLY A 317 1.10 26.20 25.55
N ALA A 318 1.09 27.43 26.08
CA ALA A 318 -0.13 28.18 26.36
C ALA A 318 -0.71 28.77 25.07
N VAL A 319 -2.05 28.89 25.01
CA VAL A 319 -2.74 29.47 23.86
C VAL A 319 -2.42 30.96 23.78
N VAL A 320 -1.96 31.41 22.62
CA VAL A 320 -1.76 32.83 22.34
C VAL A 320 -3.12 33.44 22.04
N LEU A 321 -3.47 34.51 22.75
CA LEU A 321 -4.71 35.26 22.56
C LEU A 321 -4.38 36.60 21.90
N ASP A 322 -5.27 37.07 21.03
CA ASP A 322 -5.21 38.41 20.44
C ASP A 322 -5.66 39.49 21.44
N ALA A 323 -5.68 40.75 20.99
CA ALA A 323 -6.06 41.90 21.81
C ALA A 323 -7.50 41.83 22.35
N ASP A 324 -8.38 41.07 21.70
CA ASP A 324 -9.78 40.89 22.09
C ASP A 324 -10.00 39.63 22.92
N GLY A 325 -8.93 38.89 23.26
CA GLY A 325 -8.99 37.66 24.05
C GLY A 325 -9.40 36.42 23.26
N THR A 326 -9.33 36.46 21.92
CA THR A 326 -9.64 35.33 21.03
C THR A 326 -8.37 34.53 20.70
N PRO A 327 -8.42 33.19 20.61
CA PRO A 327 -7.25 32.40 20.18
C PRO A 327 -6.71 32.83 18.83
N GLU A 328 -5.41 33.14 18.77
CA GLU A 328 -4.71 33.31 17.50
C GLU A 328 -4.55 31.95 16.81
N TYR A 329 -4.68 31.94 15.48
CA TYR A 329 -4.54 30.74 14.67
C TYR A 329 -3.35 30.84 13.72
N GLU A 330 -2.66 29.74 13.51
CA GLU A 330 -1.61 29.60 12.50
C GLU A 330 -2.02 28.62 11.40
N GLN A 331 -1.56 28.89 10.17
CA GLN A 331 -1.72 28.00 9.03
C GLN A 331 -0.48 27.11 8.92
N CYS A 332 -0.71 25.81 8.85
CA CYS A 332 0.33 24.80 8.80
C CYS A 332 0.18 23.94 7.54
N THR A 333 1.31 23.48 7.02
CA THR A 333 1.36 22.47 5.96
C THR A 333 2.23 21.32 6.43
N VAL A 334 1.74 20.10 6.27
CA VAL A 334 2.48 18.89 6.63
C VAL A 334 2.46 17.89 5.49
N ASP A 335 3.62 17.34 5.17
CA ASP A 335 3.73 16.15 4.32
C ASP A 335 3.40 14.92 5.16
N VAL A 336 2.37 14.18 4.77
CA VAL A 336 1.94 12.99 5.51
C VAL A 336 2.62 11.71 5.05
N ARG A 337 3.45 11.74 4.00
CA ARG A 337 4.25 10.58 3.58
C ARG A 337 5.22 10.17 4.69
N GLY A 338 5.32 8.87 4.92
CA GLY A 338 6.11 8.27 5.98
C GLY A 338 5.43 8.25 7.36
N LYS A 339 4.28 8.92 7.55
CA LYS A 339 3.62 9.05 8.85
C LYS A 339 2.62 7.93 9.12
N TYR A 340 2.60 7.46 10.37
CA TYR A 340 1.49 6.69 10.95
C TYR A 340 0.43 7.64 11.52
N PHE A 341 -0.74 7.10 11.89
CA PHE A 341 -1.78 7.89 12.54
C PHE A 341 -1.30 8.60 13.81
N HIS A 342 -0.49 7.94 14.64
CA HIS A 342 0.05 8.54 15.86
C HIS A 342 1.04 9.70 15.59
N ASP A 343 1.67 9.74 14.41
CA ASP A 343 2.61 10.79 13.99
C ASP A 343 1.91 12.04 13.44
N LEU A 344 0.59 11.99 13.23
CA LEU A 344 -0.17 13.14 12.75
C LEU A 344 -0.28 14.23 13.84
N PRO A 345 -0.27 15.52 13.46
CA PRO A 345 -0.69 16.60 14.34
C PRO A 345 -2.10 16.34 14.89
N GLU A 346 -2.39 16.80 16.10
CA GLU A 346 -3.67 16.52 16.78
C GLU A 346 -4.87 17.01 15.96
N ALA A 347 -4.77 18.22 15.37
CA ALA A 347 -5.79 18.77 14.48
C ALA A 347 -6.09 17.87 13.25
N LEU A 348 -5.11 17.07 12.80
CA LEU A 348 -5.32 16.11 11.71
C LEU A 348 -5.89 14.77 12.19
N LYS A 349 -5.62 14.35 13.43
CA LYS A 349 -6.27 13.18 14.05
C LYS A 349 -7.74 13.44 14.29
N GLU A 350 -8.08 14.59 14.86
CA GLU A 350 -9.48 15.05 15.03
C GLU A 350 -10.17 15.12 13.68
N ARG A 351 -9.55 15.78 12.70
CA ARG A 351 -10.07 15.84 11.33
C ARG A 351 -10.34 14.45 10.73
N PHE A 352 -9.45 13.49 10.93
CA PHE A 352 -9.64 12.12 10.46
C PHE A 352 -10.83 11.45 11.17
N ASN A 353 -10.89 11.54 12.49
CA ASN A 353 -11.93 10.92 13.31
C ASN A 353 -13.32 11.49 13.02
N ASP A 354 -13.41 12.81 12.83
CA ASP A 354 -14.66 13.54 12.61
C ASP A 354 -15.11 13.53 11.15
N TYR A 355 -14.26 13.08 10.22
CA TYR A 355 -14.62 12.99 8.82
C TYR A 355 -15.88 12.12 8.65
N THR A 356 -16.92 12.68 8.05
CA THR A 356 -18.22 12.01 7.92
C THR A 356 -18.35 11.32 6.58
N ILE A 357 -18.79 10.06 6.59
CA ILE A 357 -19.11 9.28 5.40
C ILE A 357 -20.60 8.93 5.42
N THR A 358 -21.28 9.20 4.31
CA THR A 358 -22.68 8.84 4.11
C THR A 358 -22.85 7.33 4.16
N ALA A 359 -23.86 6.85 4.89
CA ALA A 359 -24.38 5.49 4.86
C ALA A 359 -25.76 5.48 4.21
N VAL A 360 -25.94 4.63 3.21
CA VAL A 360 -27.27 4.22 2.72
C VAL A 360 -27.58 2.87 3.37
N GLN A 361 -28.63 2.83 4.18
CA GLN A 361 -29.06 1.63 4.88
C GLN A 361 -30.40 1.15 4.32
N TYR A 362 -30.37 0.00 3.64
CA TYR A 362 -31.58 -0.72 3.25
C TYR A 362 -32.21 -1.37 4.48
N LEU A 363 -33.53 -1.27 4.60
CA LEU A 363 -34.28 -1.71 5.78
C LEU A 363 -35.00 -3.02 5.50
N ASN A 364 -35.08 -3.89 6.51
CA ASN A 364 -35.83 -5.14 6.47
C ASN A 364 -35.56 -6.01 5.22
N CYS A 365 -34.27 -6.18 4.87
CA CYS A 365 -33.84 -6.97 3.73
C CYS A 365 -34.05 -8.48 3.97
N SER A 366 -34.57 -9.16 2.95
CA SER A 366 -34.52 -10.62 2.84
C SER A 366 -33.11 -11.09 2.46
N ASP A 367 -32.87 -12.40 2.52
CA ASP A 367 -31.63 -12.98 1.99
C ASP A 367 -31.44 -12.64 0.51
N ASP A 368 -32.49 -12.79 -0.31
CA ASP A 368 -32.47 -12.46 -1.75
C ASP A 368 -32.10 -10.99 -2.02
N ASP A 369 -32.58 -10.06 -1.19
CA ASP A 369 -32.23 -8.64 -1.28
C ASP A 369 -30.74 -8.43 -1.01
N ILE A 370 -30.20 -9.06 0.04
CA ILE A 370 -28.77 -8.99 0.36
C ILE A 370 -27.94 -9.53 -0.81
N GLU A 371 -28.31 -10.69 -1.37
CA GLU A 371 -27.60 -11.25 -2.52
C GLU A 371 -27.63 -10.31 -3.73
N TYR A 372 -28.81 -9.75 -4.02
CA TYR A 372 -29.00 -8.81 -5.11
C TYR A 372 -28.14 -7.57 -4.92
N HIS A 373 -28.14 -6.99 -3.72
CA HIS A 373 -27.33 -5.81 -3.42
C HIS A 373 -25.84 -6.10 -3.52
N ILE A 374 -25.35 -7.25 -3.03
CA ILE A 374 -23.94 -7.65 -3.18
C ILE A 374 -23.56 -7.74 -4.66
N ARG A 375 -24.37 -8.42 -5.49
CA ARG A 375 -24.11 -8.53 -6.94
C ARG A 375 -24.10 -7.14 -7.60
N ARG A 376 -25.09 -6.31 -7.30
CA ARG A 376 -25.26 -4.97 -7.89
C ARG A 376 -24.08 -4.05 -7.58
N TYR A 377 -23.66 -3.96 -6.33
CA TYR A 377 -22.58 -3.05 -5.92
C TYR A 377 -21.18 -3.53 -6.31
N ASN A 378 -21.01 -4.82 -6.63
CA ASN A 378 -19.75 -5.36 -7.14
C ASN A 378 -19.69 -5.43 -8.69
N ALA A 379 -20.74 -5.04 -9.41
CA ALA A 379 -20.80 -5.11 -10.87
C ALA A 379 -19.95 -4.03 -11.59
N ALA A 380 -19.43 -3.03 -10.87
CA ALA A 380 -18.65 -1.96 -11.47
C ALA A 380 -17.31 -2.46 -12.05
N LYS A 381 -17.05 -2.11 -13.31
CA LYS A 381 -15.79 -2.46 -13.99
C LYS A 381 -14.73 -1.38 -13.73
N PRO A 382 -13.57 -1.74 -13.14
CA PRO A 382 -12.47 -0.79 -13.00
C PRO A 382 -11.90 -0.41 -14.38
N MET A 383 -11.32 0.79 -14.46
CA MET A 383 -10.57 1.21 -15.65
C MET A 383 -9.45 0.20 -15.95
N SER A 384 -9.21 -0.06 -17.23
CA SER A 384 -8.03 -0.84 -17.65
C SER A 384 -6.74 -0.10 -17.24
N PRO A 385 -5.60 -0.79 -17.14
CA PRO A 385 -4.31 -0.13 -16.90
C PRO A 385 -3.99 0.96 -17.93
N ALA A 386 -4.42 0.78 -19.19
CA ALA A 386 -4.22 1.75 -20.25
C ALA A 386 -5.10 3.00 -20.04
N GLN A 387 -6.39 2.81 -19.74
CA GLN A 387 -7.30 3.90 -19.42
C GLN A 387 -6.85 4.66 -18.17
N LYS A 388 -6.41 3.93 -17.13
CA LYS A 388 -5.90 4.52 -15.90
C LYS A 388 -4.66 5.37 -16.19
N GLY A 389 -3.70 4.87 -16.96
CA GLY A 389 -2.50 5.66 -17.27
C GLY A 389 -2.79 6.97 -18.01
N VAL A 390 -3.77 7.00 -18.92
CA VAL A 390 -4.15 8.23 -19.64
C VAL A 390 -4.61 9.36 -18.71
N THR A 391 -5.15 9.07 -17.52
CA THR A 391 -5.53 10.13 -16.56
C THR A 391 -4.32 10.94 -16.07
N HIS A 392 -3.11 10.37 -16.14
CA HIS A 392 -1.86 11.03 -15.75
C HIS A 392 -1.28 11.92 -16.86
N LEU A 393 -1.79 11.85 -18.09
CA LEU A 393 -1.26 12.56 -19.26
C LEU A 393 -1.66 14.05 -19.29
N GLY A 394 -2.74 14.41 -18.59
CA GLY A 394 -3.33 15.75 -18.62
C GLY A 394 -4.25 15.98 -19.83
N GLU A 395 -5.24 16.87 -19.65
CA GLU A 395 -6.36 17.04 -20.60
C GLU A 395 -5.91 17.38 -22.03
N ARG A 396 -4.96 18.32 -22.16
CA ARG A 396 -4.46 18.80 -23.46
C ARG A 396 -3.92 17.64 -24.31
N TYR A 397 -3.00 16.86 -23.76
CA TYR A 397 -2.37 15.75 -24.46
C TYR A 397 -3.30 14.55 -24.62
N ALA A 398 -4.16 14.28 -23.62
CA ALA A 398 -5.20 13.25 -23.75
C ALA A 398 -6.13 13.53 -24.94
N ARG A 399 -6.52 14.80 -25.18
CA ARG A 399 -7.33 15.18 -26.34
C ARG A 399 -6.62 14.89 -27.67
N MET A 400 -5.32 15.16 -27.76
CA MET A 400 -4.52 14.87 -28.96
C MET A 400 -4.41 13.36 -29.20
N VAL A 401 -4.12 12.59 -28.15
CA VAL A 401 -4.10 11.11 -28.24
C VAL A 401 -5.44 10.57 -28.71
N LYS A 402 -6.56 11.07 -28.17
CA LYS A 402 -7.90 10.65 -28.60
C LYS A 402 -8.21 10.99 -30.05
N ARG A 403 -7.76 12.15 -30.54
CA ARG A 403 -7.87 12.50 -31.96
C ARG A 403 -7.09 11.53 -32.84
N ILE A 404 -5.83 11.26 -32.49
CA ILE A 404 -4.95 10.35 -33.23
C ILE A 404 -5.49 8.91 -33.20
N ALA A 405 -6.11 8.49 -32.10
CA ALA A 405 -6.72 7.16 -31.98
C ALA A 405 -7.89 6.94 -32.96
N CYS A 406 -8.50 8.01 -33.45
CA CYS A 406 -9.54 7.97 -34.49
C CYS A 406 -8.97 7.97 -35.92
N HIS A 407 -7.65 7.98 -36.10
CA HIS A 407 -7.04 7.97 -37.42
C HIS A 407 -7.40 6.67 -38.19
N PRO A 408 -7.74 6.72 -39.49
CA PRO A 408 -8.14 5.55 -40.27
C PRO A 408 -7.17 4.38 -40.25
N PHE A 409 -5.88 4.64 -40.02
CA PHE A 409 -4.85 3.61 -39.84
C PHE A 409 -5.25 2.55 -38.80
N PHE A 410 -5.74 2.98 -37.63
CA PHE A 410 -6.05 2.05 -36.53
C PHE A 410 -7.31 1.24 -36.81
N GLU A 411 -8.31 1.82 -37.48
CA GLU A 411 -9.59 1.17 -37.77
C GLU A 411 -9.56 0.30 -39.03
N ARG A 412 -8.84 0.74 -40.07
CA ARG A 412 -8.94 0.17 -41.43
C ARG A 412 -7.68 -0.55 -41.89
N CYS A 413 -6.50 -0.21 -41.36
CA CYS A 413 -5.24 -0.78 -41.82
C CYS A 413 -4.71 -1.84 -40.83
N ALA A 414 -4.48 -1.45 -39.57
CA ALA A 414 -3.83 -2.30 -38.57
C ALA A 414 -4.80 -3.29 -37.89
N PRO A 415 -4.31 -4.46 -37.41
CA PRO A 415 -5.15 -5.54 -36.89
C PRO A 415 -5.61 -5.33 -35.44
N PHE A 416 -6.17 -4.16 -35.13
CA PHE A 416 -6.72 -3.88 -33.79
C PHE A 416 -8.11 -4.51 -33.62
N LYS A 417 -8.35 -5.12 -32.46
CA LYS A 417 -9.64 -5.72 -32.13
C LYS A 417 -10.63 -4.64 -31.70
N LEU A 418 -11.92 -4.86 -31.95
CA LEU A 418 -13.00 -3.94 -31.50
C LEU A 418 -12.94 -3.61 -29.99
N SER A 419 -12.52 -4.57 -29.16
CA SER A 419 -12.36 -4.34 -27.72
C SER A 419 -11.20 -3.39 -27.36
N GLU A 420 -10.21 -3.23 -28.24
CA GLU A 420 -9.03 -2.38 -28.01
C GLU A 420 -9.34 -0.88 -28.22
N PHE A 421 -10.37 -0.55 -28.99
CA PHE A 421 -10.88 0.82 -29.16
C PHE A 421 -11.58 1.33 -27.91
N SER A 422 -12.21 0.45 -27.13
CA SER A 422 -12.96 0.83 -25.92
C SER A 422 -12.16 0.71 -24.63
N ASN A 423 -11.04 -0.03 -24.63
CA ASN A 423 -10.27 -0.33 -23.42
C ASN A 423 -9.00 0.53 -23.25
N GLY A 424 -8.78 1.55 -24.08
CA GLY A 424 -7.62 2.46 -24.01
C GLY A 424 -6.31 1.91 -24.61
N THR A 425 -6.34 0.74 -25.27
CA THR A 425 -5.13 0.12 -25.84
C THR A 425 -4.47 0.98 -26.92
N ILE A 426 -5.28 1.64 -27.76
CA ILE A 426 -4.76 2.52 -28.82
C ILE A 426 -4.09 3.76 -28.20
N ASP A 427 -4.67 4.35 -27.15
CA ASP A 427 -4.06 5.47 -26.42
C ASP A 427 -2.66 5.09 -25.90
N ARG A 428 -2.54 3.87 -25.37
CA ARG A 428 -1.26 3.31 -24.94
C ARG A 428 -0.28 3.19 -26.10
N VAL A 429 -0.69 2.62 -27.23
CA VAL A 429 0.19 2.49 -28.41
C VAL A 429 0.68 3.87 -28.87
N ILE A 430 -0.18 4.88 -28.91
CA ILE A 430 0.19 6.24 -29.32
C ILE A 430 1.24 6.84 -28.36
N THR A 431 0.99 6.75 -27.06
CA THR A 431 1.92 7.29 -26.04
C THR A 431 3.24 6.51 -25.99
N GLU A 432 3.21 5.19 -26.13
CA GLU A 432 4.41 4.36 -26.32
C GLU A 432 5.20 4.75 -27.58
N SER A 433 4.50 5.06 -28.68
CA SER A 433 5.15 5.47 -29.94
C SER A 433 5.87 6.80 -29.76
N ILE A 434 5.23 7.78 -29.12
CA ILE A 434 5.86 9.07 -28.83
C ILE A 434 7.08 8.91 -27.92
N MET A 435 7.01 8.01 -26.93
CA MET A 435 8.18 7.68 -26.10
C MET A 435 9.32 7.08 -26.92
N VAL A 436 9.05 6.12 -27.80
CA VAL A 436 10.10 5.51 -28.63
C VAL A 436 10.72 6.51 -29.61
N ILE A 437 9.90 7.36 -30.20
CA ILE A 437 10.35 8.30 -31.24
C ILE A 437 11.23 9.40 -30.65
N TRP A 438 10.79 10.05 -29.57
CA TRP A 438 11.46 11.25 -29.03
C TRP A 438 12.17 11.06 -27.69
N PHE A 439 11.86 10.00 -26.94
CA PHE A 439 12.28 9.83 -25.54
C PHE A 439 12.76 8.41 -25.22
N LEU A 440 13.37 7.72 -26.19
CA LEU A 440 13.78 6.32 -26.04
C LEU A 440 14.70 6.08 -24.84
N ASN A 441 15.60 7.02 -24.57
CA ASN A 441 16.52 6.95 -23.43
C ASN A 441 15.80 7.06 -22.07
N ASP A 442 14.60 7.64 -22.04
CA ASP A 442 13.79 7.79 -20.83
C ASP A 442 12.62 6.81 -20.77
N TRP A 443 12.67 5.75 -21.60
CA TRP A 443 11.63 4.73 -21.69
C TRP A 443 11.15 4.25 -20.31
N LYS A 444 9.82 4.24 -20.13
CA LYS A 444 9.15 3.71 -18.95
C LYS A 444 8.34 2.48 -19.32
N LYS A 445 8.26 1.51 -18.42
CA LYS A 445 7.53 0.24 -18.65
C LYS A 445 6.04 0.36 -18.35
N LYS A 446 5.66 1.13 -17.33
CA LYS A 446 4.25 1.27 -16.92
C LYS A 446 3.61 2.43 -17.65
N GLN A 447 2.35 2.26 -18.03
CA GLN A 447 1.61 3.29 -18.75
C GLN A 447 1.44 4.59 -17.95
N GLU A 448 1.21 4.49 -16.64
CA GLU A 448 1.12 5.64 -15.73
C GLU A 448 2.41 6.47 -15.80
N ASP A 449 3.57 5.83 -15.61
CA ASP A 449 4.89 6.47 -15.68
C ASP A 449 5.16 7.10 -17.06
N ILE A 450 4.76 6.45 -18.17
CA ILE A 450 4.85 7.01 -19.53
C ILE A 450 4.04 8.31 -19.60
N CYS A 451 2.77 8.27 -19.18
CA CYS A 451 1.88 9.42 -19.27
C CYS A 451 2.32 10.58 -18.37
N GLU A 452 2.79 10.30 -17.15
CA GLU A 452 3.37 11.32 -16.26
C GLU A 452 4.61 11.97 -16.87
N PHE A 453 5.50 11.17 -17.46
CA PHE A 453 6.69 11.68 -18.14
C PHE A 453 6.31 12.58 -19.33
N LEU A 454 5.41 12.12 -20.20
CA LEU A 454 4.98 12.87 -21.38
C LEU A 454 4.28 14.18 -21.00
N LYS A 455 3.48 14.19 -19.91
CA LYS A 455 2.82 15.41 -19.44
C LYS A 455 3.80 16.55 -19.16
N VAL A 456 5.00 16.22 -18.66
CA VAL A 456 6.04 17.20 -18.29
C VAL A 456 6.98 17.50 -19.46
N ASN A 457 7.35 16.49 -20.24
CA ASN A 457 8.47 16.59 -21.20
C ASN A 457 8.03 16.69 -22.67
N ALA A 458 6.81 16.26 -23.01
CA ALA A 458 6.35 16.33 -24.39
C ALA A 458 5.93 17.74 -24.79
N GLN A 459 5.86 17.96 -26.11
CA GLN A 459 5.35 19.17 -26.72
C GLN A 459 4.25 18.78 -27.74
N PRO A 460 3.28 19.66 -28.02
CA PRO A 460 2.20 19.39 -28.98
C PRO A 460 2.71 18.92 -30.34
N LYS A 461 3.80 19.52 -30.82
CA LYS A 461 4.47 19.16 -32.08
C LYS A 461 4.82 17.67 -32.18
N HIS A 462 5.12 16.99 -31.08
CA HIS A 462 5.42 15.54 -31.10
C HIS A 462 4.18 14.73 -31.51
N PHE A 463 3.00 15.11 -31.01
CA PHE A 463 1.75 14.44 -31.34
C PHE A 463 1.28 14.78 -32.76
N GLU A 464 1.44 16.04 -33.18
CA GLU A 464 1.10 16.50 -34.54
C GLU A 464 1.99 15.83 -35.60
N GLU A 465 3.29 15.71 -35.33
CA GLU A 465 4.23 15.04 -36.23
C GLU A 465 3.97 13.53 -36.29
N PHE A 466 3.64 12.91 -35.15
CA PHE A 466 3.22 11.51 -35.13
C PHE A 466 1.95 11.27 -35.97
N GLU A 467 0.96 12.17 -35.88
CA GLU A 467 -0.26 12.12 -36.69
C GLU A 467 0.04 12.23 -38.19
N ARG A 468 0.93 13.17 -38.59
CA ARG A 468 1.39 13.32 -39.98
C ARG A 468 2.07 12.04 -40.49
N MET A 469 2.93 11.45 -39.67
CA MET A 469 3.65 10.22 -39.99
C MET A 469 2.70 9.03 -40.19
N ILE A 470 1.70 8.86 -39.31
CA ILE A 470 0.67 7.83 -39.49
C ILE A 470 -0.12 8.09 -40.79
N GLY A 471 -0.44 9.35 -41.09
CA GLY A 471 -1.10 9.76 -42.33
C GLY A 471 -0.36 9.27 -43.57
N ARG A 472 0.96 9.52 -43.66
CA ARG A 472 1.83 9.04 -44.74
C ARG A 472 1.82 7.52 -44.85
N LEU A 473 2.10 6.82 -43.75
CA LEU A 473 2.15 5.36 -43.74
C LEU A 473 0.82 4.74 -44.21
N SER A 474 -0.32 5.35 -43.84
CA SER A 474 -1.65 4.87 -44.24
C SER A 474 -1.90 4.90 -45.75
N THR A 475 -1.15 5.70 -46.50
CA THR A 475 -1.32 5.82 -47.96
C THR A 475 -0.60 4.71 -48.73
N VAL A 476 0.48 4.17 -48.17
CA VAL A 476 1.35 3.20 -48.85
C VAL A 476 1.26 1.79 -48.27
N ILE A 477 0.82 1.64 -47.02
CA ILE A 477 0.91 0.36 -46.32
C ILE A 477 0.02 -0.71 -46.95
N THR A 478 0.61 -1.89 -47.20
CA THR A 478 -0.13 -3.07 -47.65
C THR A 478 -0.81 -3.78 -46.49
N LYS A 479 -1.79 -4.63 -46.81
CA LYS A 479 -2.46 -5.46 -45.80
C LYS A 479 -1.46 -6.35 -45.06
N GLU A 480 -0.52 -6.93 -45.80
CA GLU A 480 0.50 -7.84 -45.28
C GLU A 480 1.44 -7.14 -44.30
N GLY A 481 1.87 -5.91 -44.62
CA GLY A 481 2.72 -5.10 -43.73
C GLY A 481 1.96 -4.56 -42.52
N ALA A 482 0.68 -4.21 -42.69
CA ALA A 482 -0.15 -3.71 -41.58
C ALA A 482 -0.36 -4.74 -40.46
N GLU A 483 -0.30 -6.04 -40.76
CA GLU A 483 -0.40 -7.11 -39.75
C GLU A 483 0.68 -7.04 -38.66
N LEU A 484 1.83 -6.42 -38.93
CA LEU A 484 2.91 -6.22 -37.96
C LEU A 484 2.54 -5.19 -36.88
N PHE A 485 1.58 -4.30 -37.15
CA PHE A 485 1.16 -3.20 -36.27
C PHE A 485 0.09 -3.62 -35.25
N HIS A 486 0.22 -4.79 -34.64
CA HIS A 486 -0.65 -5.21 -33.53
C HIS A 486 -0.30 -4.48 -32.23
N SER A 487 -1.23 -4.47 -31.28
CA SER A 487 -1.15 -3.66 -30.06
C SER A 487 0.07 -3.90 -29.16
N LYS A 488 0.77 -5.03 -29.32
CA LYS A 488 1.97 -5.34 -28.55
C LYS A 488 3.19 -4.60 -29.10
N ASP A 489 3.38 -4.56 -30.41
CA ASP A 489 4.65 -4.16 -31.05
C ASP A 489 4.51 -2.98 -32.03
N ALA A 490 3.29 -2.50 -32.33
CA ALA A 490 3.05 -1.35 -33.24
C ALA A 490 3.93 -0.12 -32.95
N PHE A 491 4.16 0.19 -31.67
CA PHE A 491 4.98 1.33 -31.26
C PHE A 491 6.45 1.24 -31.70
N LEU A 492 7.00 0.02 -31.85
CA LEU A 492 8.34 -0.20 -32.39
C LEU A 492 8.37 0.10 -33.90
N TRP A 493 7.35 -0.35 -34.63
CA TRP A 493 7.24 -0.12 -36.07
C TRP A 493 7.06 1.36 -36.40
N PHE A 494 6.26 2.08 -35.62
CA PHE A 494 6.17 3.53 -35.74
C PHE A 494 7.51 4.22 -35.42
N GLY A 495 8.22 3.75 -34.39
CA GLY A 495 9.56 4.22 -34.06
C GLY A 495 10.57 4.00 -35.20
N LEU A 496 10.50 2.83 -35.85
CA LEU A 496 11.34 2.49 -36.98
C LEU A 496 11.02 3.34 -38.20
N PHE A 497 9.74 3.55 -38.51
CA PHE A 497 9.33 4.39 -39.63
C PHE A 497 9.79 5.86 -39.45
N HIS A 498 9.81 6.37 -38.22
CA HIS A 498 10.40 7.69 -37.96
C HIS A 498 11.92 7.73 -38.23
N ARG A 499 12.63 6.64 -37.94
CA ARG A 499 14.08 6.54 -38.23
C ARG A 499 14.32 6.41 -39.73
N PHE A 500 13.48 5.65 -40.43
CA PHE A 500 13.46 5.55 -41.89
C PHE A 500 13.31 6.92 -42.56
N ASP A 501 12.49 7.83 -42.00
CA ASP A 501 12.27 9.16 -42.58
C ASP A 501 13.56 10.00 -42.75
N LYS A 502 14.64 9.64 -42.06
CA LYS A 502 15.96 10.27 -42.21
C LYS A 502 16.76 9.79 -43.42
N SER A 503 16.34 8.68 -44.05
CA SER A 503 17.03 8.09 -45.21
C SER A 503 16.68 8.76 -46.55
N GLU A 504 15.71 9.70 -46.57
CA GLU A 504 15.16 10.35 -47.78
C GLU A 504 14.61 9.38 -48.84
N ALA A 505 14.50 8.08 -48.53
CA ALA A 505 13.95 7.08 -49.42
C ALA A 505 12.43 7.16 -49.50
N ASP A 506 11.87 6.69 -50.63
CA ASP A 506 10.42 6.66 -50.85
C ASP A 506 9.72 5.71 -49.85
N ASP A 507 8.56 6.12 -49.32
CA ASP A 507 7.80 5.36 -48.31
C ASP A 507 7.45 3.93 -48.79
N CYS A 508 7.39 3.65 -50.10
CA CYS A 508 7.21 2.29 -50.63
C CYS A 508 8.39 1.37 -50.27
N CYS A 509 9.61 1.89 -50.14
CA CYS A 509 10.78 1.10 -49.74
C CYS A 509 10.61 0.56 -48.31
N PHE A 510 9.99 1.33 -47.42
CA PHE A 510 9.68 0.86 -46.08
C PHE A 510 8.65 -0.28 -46.11
N VAL A 511 7.64 -0.18 -46.97
CA VAL A 511 6.60 -1.22 -47.11
C VAL A 511 7.18 -2.52 -47.67
N GLU A 512 8.10 -2.44 -48.63
CA GLU A 512 8.85 -3.60 -49.12
C GLU A 512 9.70 -4.23 -48.01
N PHE A 513 10.37 -3.41 -47.21
CA PHE A 513 11.10 -3.90 -46.03
C PHE A 513 10.16 -4.63 -45.05
N LEU A 514 8.96 -4.10 -44.77
CA LEU A 514 7.99 -4.79 -43.89
C LEU A 514 7.60 -6.17 -44.44
N ALA A 515 7.45 -6.32 -45.76
CA ALA A 515 7.16 -7.59 -46.39
C ALA A 515 8.33 -8.58 -46.22
N SER A 516 9.55 -8.17 -46.59
CA SER A 516 10.76 -8.98 -46.40
C SER A 516 11.01 -9.32 -44.93
N PHE A 517 10.70 -8.41 -44.02
CA PHE A 517 10.83 -8.64 -42.59
C PHE A 517 9.91 -9.74 -42.10
N LYS A 518 8.64 -9.70 -42.53
CA LYS A 518 7.64 -10.69 -42.16
C LYS A 518 7.98 -12.09 -42.68
N ASP A 519 8.59 -12.18 -43.86
CA ASP A 519 8.89 -13.46 -44.50
C ASP A 519 10.18 -14.10 -43.93
N GLU A 520 11.27 -13.33 -43.85
CA GLU A 520 12.59 -13.89 -43.52
C GLU A 520 13.49 -13.04 -42.62
N LEU A 521 13.48 -11.70 -42.70
CA LEU A 521 14.49 -10.89 -41.99
C LEU A 521 14.36 -10.98 -40.46
N HIS A 522 13.16 -11.27 -39.95
CA HIS A 522 12.95 -11.44 -38.50
C HIS A 522 13.78 -12.59 -37.89
N LYS A 523 14.21 -13.56 -38.70
CA LYS A 523 15.08 -14.69 -38.32
C LYS A 523 16.57 -14.38 -38.48
N LYS A 524 16.91 -13.38 -39.28
CA LYS A 524 18.31 -13.00 -39.55
C LYS A 524 18.98 -12.56 -38.25
N VAL A 525 20.21 -13.02 -38.04
CA VAL A 525 21.00 -12.72 -36.85
C VAL A 525 21.85 -11.48 -37.13
N VAL A 526 21.69 -10.45 -36.29
CA VAL A 526 22.47 -9.22 -36.32
C VAL A 526 23.05 -9.00 -34.93
N ASP A 527 24.36 -8.73 -34.84
CA ASP A 527 25.09 -8.63 -33.56
C ASP A 527 24.89 -9.83 -32.61
N GLY A 528 24.74 -11.02 -33.18
CA GLY A 528 24.60 -12.26 -32.41
C GLY A 528 23.18 -12.57 -31.89
N GLN A 529 22.16 -11.76 -32.23
CA GLN A 529 20.76 -12.05 -31.89
C GLN A 529 19.82 -11.80 -33.08
N SER A 530 18.72 -12.56 -33.18
CA SER A 530 17.62 -12.30 -34.12
C SER A 530 16.45 -11.61 -33.44
N TYR A 531 15.58 -10.96 -34.20
CA TYR A 531 14.36 -10.36 -33.65
C TYR A 531 13.47 -11.39 -32.93
N ASP A 532 13.38 -12.61 -33.48
CA ASP A 532 12.65 -13.72 -32.84
C ASP A 532 13.23 -14.08 -31.47
N SER A 533 14.55 -14.14 -31.36
CA SER A 533 15.22 -14.44 -30.10
C SER A 533 14.94 -13.36 -29.04
N LEU A 534 14.91 -12.09 -29.45
CA LEU A 534 14.55 -10.95 -28.60
C LEU A 534 13.08 -10.97 -28.16
N CYS A 535 12.20 -11.60 -28.93
CA CYS A 535 10.78 -11.69 -28.61
C CYS A 535 10.41 -12.80 -27.61
N GLN A 536 11.30 -13.78 -27.38
CA GLN A 536 11.05 -14.89 -26.45
C GLN A 536 10.91 -14.42 -25.00
N LYS A 537 11.69 -13.40 -24.59
CA LYS A 537 11.53 -12.73 -23.30
C LYS A 537 10.54 -11.58 -23.50
N GLY A 538 9.24 -11.85 -23.36
CA GLY A 538 8.14 -10.91 -23.62
C GLY A 538 8.05 -9.69 -22.67
N THR A 539 9.14 -8.96 -22.49
CA THR A 539 9.24 -7.76 -21.64
C THR A 539 9.28 -6.48 -22.49
N LYS A 540 8.71 -5.40 -21.94
CA LYS A 540 8.79 -4.02 -22.44
C LYS A 540 9.67 -3.15 -21.53
N ASP A 541 10.70 -3.73 -20.92
CA ASP A 541 11.71 -2.92 -20.25
C ASP A 541 12.55 -2.14 -21.27
N LYS A 542 13.29 -1.15 -20.78
CA LYS A 542 14.08 -0.24 -21.62
C LYS A 542 15.08 -1.00 -22.49
N ALA A 543 15.78 -1.99 -21.94
CA ALA A 543 16.78 -2.76 -22.66
C ALA A 543 16.15 -3.58 -23.80
N ALA A 544 15.02 -4.25 -23.55
CA ALA A 544 14.31 -5.04 -24.55
C ALA A 544 13.76 -4.17 -25.68
N VAL A 545 13.15 -3.02 -25.36
CA VAL A 545 12.65 -2.08 -26.37
C VAL A 545 13.80 -1.51 -27.20
N PHE A 546 14.89 -1.10 -26.55
CA PHE A 546 16.07 -0.58 -27.22
C PHE A 546 16.68 -1.62 -28.17
N HIS A 547 17.01 -2.83 -27.70
CA HIS A 547 17.62 -3.86 -28.53
C HIS A 547 16.74 -4.25 -29.71
N LYS A 548 15.42 -4.41 -29.51
CA LYS A 548 14.50 -4.71 -30.62
C LYS A 548 14.53 -3.63 -31.68
N LEU A 549 14.45 -2.36 -31.27
CA LEU A 549 14.45 -1.25 -32.22
C LEU A 549 15.78 -1.15 -32.97
N MET A 550 16.91 -1.31 -32.29
CA MET A 550 18.24 -1.29 -32.93
C MET A 550 18.43 -2.45 -33.91
N THR A 551 18.00 -3.66 -33.55
CA THR A 551 18.04 -4.80 -34.47
C THR A 551 17.15 -4.55 -35.69
N MET A 552 15.95 -4.00 -35.51
CA MET A 552 15.06 -3.63 -36.61
C MET A 552 15.66 -2.56 -37.52
N GLU A 553 16.31 -1.54 -36.95
CA GLU A 553 16.98 -0.47 -37.68
C GLU A 553 18.14 -1.00 -38.53
N LYS A 554 19.02 -1.82 -37.96
CA LYS A 554 20.11 -2.44 -38.73
C LYS A 554 19.63 -3.32 -39.87
N LEU A 555 18.60 -4.13 -39.62
CA LEU A 555 18.00 -4.97 -40.67
C LEU A 555 17.41 -4.12 -41.81
N MET A 556 16.83 -2.97 -41.47
CA MET A 556 16.28 -2.02 -42.43
C MET A 556 17.39 -1.32 -43.21
N GLU A 557 18.44 -0.83 -42.55
CA GLU A 557 19.61 -0.20 -43.20
C GLU A 557 20.29 -1.18 -44.17
N GLU A 558 20.59 -2.41 -43.74
CA GLU A 558 21.14 -3.45 -44.60
C GLU A 558 20.22 -3.79 -45.78
N PHE A 559 18.90 -3.78 -45.58
CA PHE A 559 17.94 -4.01 -46.67
C PHE A 559 17.97 -2.88 -47.70
N LEU A 560 18.04 -1.63 -47.24
CA LEU A 560 18.07 -0.45 -48.11
C LEU A 560 19.40 -0.33 -48.87
N GLU A 561 20.53 -0.72 -48.27
CA GLU A 561 21.84 -0.73 -48.95
C GLU A 561 21.95 -1.76 -50.07
N ASN A 562 21.18 -2.86 -49.98
CA ASN A 562 21.19 -3.94 -50.97
C ASN A 562 20.16 -3.75 -52.10
N LYS A 563 19.50 -2.60 -52.14
CA LYS A 563 18.44 -2.25 -53.11
C LYS A 563 18.95 -1.19 -54.08
#